data_AF-A0A3D4EF25-F1
#
_entry.id   AF-A0A3D4EF25-F1
#
_cell.length_a   1.000
_cell.length_b   1.000
_cell.length_c   1.000
_cell.angle_alpha   90.00
_cell.angle_beta   90.00
_cell.angle_gamma   90.00
#
_symmetry.space_group_name_H-M   'P 1'
#
loop_
_entity.id
_entity.type
_entity.pdbx_description
1 polymer ?
#
loop_
_entity_poly.entity_id
_entity_poly.type
_entity_poly.pdbx_seq_one_letter_code
_entity_poly.pdbx_strand_id
1 'polypeptide(L)'
;VHQHFKLVECFSVLDNIILGVEPTDKLGVLKKGEARKRIVELSEKYGLHVEPDAIIEDITVGMQQRTEILKMLYRENEILIFDEPTAVLTPQEIEDLMQIMKNLAAEGKSILFISHKLNEIMAVADRCTVLRKGKCVGTVETKNTSAEELSSMMVGRNVSFHVDKKPAEPGDVVLEVENLTVASKLHKNDAVKNVSFKVRKGEIVCIAGIDGNGQTELVYGITGLEHAKSGSVKLNGVDITHASIRKRNISGMSHIPEDRHKHGLVLD
;
A
#
# COMPACT_ATOMS: atom_id res chain seq x y z
N VAL A 1 -1.08 3.87 14.32
CA VAL A 1 -0.53 3.38 13.05
C VAL A 1 0.33 4.47 12.46
N HIS A 2 1.57 4.14 12.12
CA HIS A 2 2.55 5.08 11.63
C HIS A 2 2.60 5.07 10.10
N GLN A 3 3.03 6.18 9.49
CA GLN A 3 3.31 6.26 8.05
C GLN A 3 4.34 5.21 7.59
N HIS A 4 5.27 4.84 8.47
CA HIS A 4 6.22 3.74 8.27
C HIS A 4 5.93 2.62 9.28
N PHE A 5 5.77 1.40 8.78
CA PHE A 5 5.49 0.22 9.60
C PHE A 5 6.55 0.05 10.71
N LYS A 6 6.08 -0.23 11.93
CA LYS A 6 6.93 -0.53 13.09
C LYS A 6 6.77 -1.99 13.43
N LEU A 7 7.13 -2.82 12.44
CA LEU A 7 7.09 -4.27 12.50
C LEU A 7 8.51 -4.82 12.36
N VAL A 8 8.83 -5.85 13.13
CA VAL A 8 10.07 -6.62 13.04
C VAL A 8 9.92 -7.61 11.88
N GLU A 9 10.76 -7.46 10.86
CA GLU A 9 10.62 -8.18 9.57
C GLU A 9 10.70 -9.70 9.71
N CYS A 10 11.65 -10.21 10.50
CA CYS A 10 11.88 -11.65 10.68
C CYS A 10 10.92 -12.32 11.68
N PHE A 11 9.95 -11.59 12.22
CA PHE A 11 8.99 -12.10 13.19
C PHE A 11 7.67 -12.44 12.50
N SER A 12 6.91 -13.34 13.13
CA SER A 12 5.53 -13.60 12.70
C SER A 12 4.62 -12.40 12.97
N VAL A 13 3.47 -12.35 12.30
CA VAL A 13 2.37 -11.43 12.61
C VAL A 13 1.99 -11.52 14.09
N LEU A 14 1.84 -12.75 14.61
CA LEU A 14 1.56 -13.02 16.03
C LEU A 14 2.59 -12.36 16.94
N ASP A 15 3.88 -12.59 16.68
CA ASP A 15 4.96 -12.08 17.52
C ASP A 15 5.03 -10.56 17.51
N ASN A 16 4.81 -9.94 16.35
CA ASN A 16 4.74 -8.49 16.21
C ASN A 16 3.59 -7.85 17.00
N ILE A 17 2.43 -8.52 17.03
CA ILE A 17 1.24 -8.00 17.72
C ILE A 17 1.43 -8.05 19.23
N ILE A 18 1.96 -9.16 19.75
CA ILE A 18 2.09 -9.37 21.21
C ILE A 18 3.34 -8.71 21.80
N LEU A 19 4.28 -8.26 20.95
CA LEU A 19 5.53 -7.68 21.39
C LEU A 19 5.30 -6.49 22.33
N GLY A 20 5.91 -6.54 23.52
CA GLY A 20 5.77 -5.56 24.60
C GLY A 20 4.51 -5.70 25.48
N VAL A 21 3.63 -6.65 25.16
CA VAL A 21 2.43 -7.02 25.96
C VAL A 21 2.27 -8.54 26.00
N GLU A 22 3.38 -9.24 26.09
CA GLU A 22 3.47 -10.69 26.01
C GLU A 22 2.63 -11.35 27.12
N PRO A 23 1.64 -12.22 26.79
CA PRO A 23 0.93 -12.95 27.81
C PRO A 23 1.86 -14.02 28.39
N THR A 24 2.14 -13.92 29.68
CA THR A 24 2.97 -14.89 30.41
C THR A 24 2.18 -15.53 31.55
N ASP A 25 2.45 -16.80 31.85
CA ASP A 25 2.00 -17.35 33.13
C ASP A 25 2.80 -16.80 34.32
N LYS A 26 2.43 -17.23 35.53
CA LYS A 26 3.10 -16.87 36.79
C LYS A 26 4.58 -17.26 36.83
N LEU A 27 5.05 -18.13 35.93
CA LEU A 27 6.44 -18.57 35.82
C LEU A 27 7.19 -17.83 34.70
N GLY A 28 6.55 -16.87 34.02
CA GLY A 28 7.14 -16.11 32.93
C GLY A 28 7.15 -16.84 31.58
N VAL A 29 6.44 -17.96 31.45
CA VAL A 29 6.38 -18.71 30.19
C VAL A 29 5.34 -18.08 29.27
N LEU A 30 5.78 -17.75 28.05
CA LEU A 30 4.96 -17.12 27.01
C LEU A 30 3.77 -18.02 26.59
N LYS A 31 2.56 -17.48 26.64
CA LYS A 31 1.30 -18.13 26.25
C LYS A 31 0.85 -17.70 24.86
N LYS A 32 1.66 -18.04 23.83
CA LYS A 32 1.33 -17.73 22.43
C LYS A 32 -0.03 -18.27 21.98
N GLY A 33 -0.50 -19.39 22.55
CA GLY A 33 -1.79 -19.99 22.20
C GLY A 33 -3.00 -19.11 22.55
N GLU A 34 -2.99 -18.50 23.74
CA GLU A 34 -4.06 -17.57 24.16
C GLU A 34 -4.02 -16.28 23.33
N ALA A 35 -2.81 -15.77 23.10
CA ALA A 35 -2.59 -14.59 22.29
C ALA A 35 -3.10 -14.78 20.85
N ARG A 36 -2.78 -15.93 20.24
CA ARG A 36 -3.26 -16.32 18.91
C ARG A 36 -4.78 -16.32 18.86
N LYS A 37 -5.45 -16.98 19.83
CA LYS A 37 -6.91 -17.07 19.86
C LYS A 37 -7.54 -15.68 19.84
N ARG A 38 -7.05 -14.79 20.71
CA ARG A 38 -7.50 -13.40 20.80
C ARG A 38 -7.25 -12.61 19.51
N ILE A 39 -6.10 -12.81 18.87
CA ILE A 39 -5.76 -12.17 17.59
C ILE A 39 -6.71 -12.61 16.49
N VAL A 40 -7.01 -13.91 16.40
CA VAL A 40 -7.98 -14.45 15.42
C VAL A 40 -9.37 -13.88 15.66
N GLU A 41 -9.85 -13.87 16.91
CA GLU A 41 -11.15 -13.30 17.26
C GLU A 41 -11.26 -11.80 16.90
N LEU A 42 -10.22 -11.02 17.16
CA LEU A 42 -10.18 -9.60 16.77
C LEU A 42 -10.09 -9.45 15.24
N SER A 43 -9.28 -10.27 14.58
CA SER A 43 -9.12 -10.26 13.13
C SER A 43 -10.46 -10.53 12.42
N GLU A 44 -11.25 -11.49 12.93
CA GLU A 44 -12.59 -11.79 12.45
C GLU A 44 -13.60 -10.68 12.79
N LYS A 45 -13.62 -10.20 14.04
CA LYS A 45 -14.55 -9.15 14.50
C LYS A 45 -14.47 -7.89 13.63
N TYR A 46 -13.26 -7.51 13.23
CA TYR A 46 -13.00 -6.29 12.45
C TYR A 46 -12.71 -6.54 10.97
N GLY A 47 -12.81 -7.78 10.47
CA GLY A 47 -12.58 -8.10 9.06
C GLY A 47 -11.15 -7.82 8.57
N LEU A 48 -10.15 -7.94 9.44
CA LEU A 48 -8.75 -7.66 9.10
C LEU A 48 -8.07 -8.84 8.38
N HIS A 49 -8.57 -10.07 8.55
CA HIS A 49 -8.14 -11.26 7.82
C HIS A 49 -6.60 -11.45 7.77
N VAL A 50 -5.90 -11.27 8.89
CA VAL A 50 -4.45 -11.53 8.96
C VAL A 50 -4.15 -13.00 9.29
N GLU A 51 -3.05 -13.52 8.74
CA GLU A 51 -2.53 -14.86 9.07
C GLU A 51 -1.49 -14.76 10.20
N PRO A 52 -1.76 -15.24 11.43
CA PRO A 52 -0.87 -15.06 12.57
C PRO A 52 0.53 -15.65 12.41
N ASP A 53 0.67 -16.72 11.61
CA ASP A 53 1.94 -17.43 11.41
C ASP A 53 2.80 -16.88 10.27
N ALA A 54 2.25 -15.98 9.46
CA ALA A 54 3.00 -15.41 8.36
C ALA A 54 4.13 -14.51 8.87
N ILE A 55 5.30 -14.57 8.23
CA ILE A 55 6.46 -13.74 8.56
C ILE A 55 6.30 -12.37 7.91
N ILE A 56 6.57 -11.29 8.65
CA ILE A 56 6.35 -9.91 8.16
C ILE A 56 7.05 -9.62 6.83
N GLU A 57 8.26 -10.16 6.62
CA GLU A 57 9.02 -9.94 5.39
C GLU A 57 8.42 -10.59 4.14
N ASP A 58 7.57 -11.61 4.33
CA ASP A 58 6.96 -12.40 3.24
C ASP A 58 5.53 -11.94 2.89
N ILE A 59 4.99 -10.98 3.65
CA ILE A 59 3.59 -10.54 3.50
C ILE A 59 3.50 -9.19 2.81
N THR A 60 2.37 -8.98 2.16
CA THR A 60 2.12 -7.76 1.40
C THR A 60 1.98 -6.54 2.32
N VAL A 61 2.19 -5.36 1.76
CA VAL A 61 2.12 -4.10 2.50
C VAL A 61 0.72 -3.88 3.11
N GLY A 62 -0.34 -4.29 2.40
CA GLY A 62 -1.70 -4.29 2.92
C GLY A 62 -1.87 -5.17 4.16
N MET A 63 -1.25 -6.36 4.18
CA MET A 63 -1.30 -7.24 5.35
C MET A 63 -0.45 -6.72 6.52
N GLN A 64 0.66 -6.03 6.25
CA GLN A 64 1.43 -5.31 7.27
C GLN A 64 0.60 -4.19 7.92
N GLN A 65 -0.13 -3.43 7.11
CA GLN A 65 -1.04 -2.39 7.59
C GLN A 65 -2.14 -2.96 8.49
N ARG A 66 -2.79 -4.06 8.10
CA ARG A 66 -3.81 -4.72 8.93
C ARG A 66 -3.21 -5.26 10.24
N THR A 67 -1.96 -5.74 10.20
CA THR A 67 -1.21 -6.17 11.38
C THR A 67 -0.96 -5.01 12.36
N GLU A 68 -0.59 -3.82 11.87
CA GLU A 68 -0.44 -2.62 12.72
C GLU A 68 -1.75 -2.22 13.40
N ILE A 69 -2.87 -2.29 12.67
CA ILE A 69 -4.19 -2.00 13.23
C ILE A 69 -4.52 -3.02 14.33
N LEU A 70 -4.34 -4.30 14.03
CA LEU A 70 -4.64 -5.37 14.98
C LEU A 70 -3.76 -5.29 16.24
N LYS A 71 -2.50 -4.88 16.10
CA LYS A 71 -1.58 -4.59 17.22
C LYS A 71 -2.15 -3.53 18.16
N MET A 72 -2.75 -2.47 17.63
CA MET A 72 -3.38 -1.43 18.46
C MET A 72 -4.65 -1.92 19.14
N LEU A 73 -5.47 -2.73 18.45
CA LEU A 73 -6.71 -3.29 18.99
C LEU A 73 -6.46 -4.33 20.08
N TYR A 74 -5.41 -5.13 19.92
CA TYR A 74 -4.98 -6.12 20.91
C TYR A 74 -4.64 -5.47 22.25
N ARG A 75 -4.11 -4.23 22.23
CA ARG A 75 -3.75 -3.44 23.41
C ARG A 75 -4.89 -2.61 24.01
N GLU A 76 -6.11 -2.76 23.49
CA GLU A 76 -7.33 -2.10 24.01
C GLU A 76 -7.30 -0.56 24.04
N ASN A 77 -6.42 0.09 23.28
CA ASN A 77 -6.25 1.55 23.29
C ASN A 77 -7.57 2.32 23.09
N GLU A 78 -7.80 3.37 23.87
CA GLU A 78 -9.00 4.24 23.77
C GLU A 78 -8.85 5.33 22.70
N ILE A 79 -7.62 5.79 22.48
CA ILE A 79 -7.26 6.82 21.49
C ILE A 79 -6.39 6.18 20.42
N LEU A 80 -6.80 6.30 19.16
CA LEU A 80 -6.14 5.72 18.01
C LEU A 80 -5.68 6.84 17.07
N ILE A 81 -4.36 6.90 16.81
CA ILE A 81 -3.80 7.83 15.83
C ILE A 81 -3.42 7.03 14.58
N PHE A 82 -3.93 7.46 13.43
CA PHE A 82 -3.63 6.90 12.13
C PHE A 82 -2.92 7.94 11.28
N ASP A 83 -1.65 7.70 10.98
CA ASP A 83 -0.81 8.61 10.22
C ASP A 83 -0.64 8.12 8.78
N GLU A 84 -1.35 8.74 7.85
CA GLU A 84 -1.42 8.40 6.42
C GLU A 84 -1.56 6.89 6.13
N PRO A 85 -2.51 6.17 6.77
CA PRO A 85 -2.60 4.71 6.77
C PRO A 85 -3.01 4.09 5.41
N THR A 86 -3.33 4.90 4.41
CA THR A 86 -3.88 4.48 3.11
C THR A 86 -2.90 4.64 1.95
N ALA A 87 -1.67 5.09 2.20
CA ALA A 87 -0.72 5.46 1.14
C ALA A 87 -0.41 4.30 0.16
N VAL A 88 -0.49 3.07 0.66
CA VAL A 88 -0.10 1.82 0.00
C VAL A 88 -1.26 0.84 -0.15
N LEU A 89 -2.49 1.29 0.10
CA LEU A 89 -3.69 0.46 0.04
C LEU A 89 -4.43 0.62 -1.28
N THR A 90 -5.04 -0.47 -1.75
CA THR A 90 -5.96 -0.45 -2.89
C THR A 90 -7.29 0.25 -2.52
N PRO A 91 -8.10 0.72 -3.50
CA PRO A 91 -9.37 1.38 -3.20
C PRO A 91 -10.33 0.55 -2.32
N GLN A 92 -10.41 -0.76 -2.55
CA GLN A 92 -11.23 -1.66 -1.74
C GLN A 92 -10.73 -1.72 -0.28
N GLU A 93 -9.42 -1.83 -0.09
CA GLU A 93 -8.83 -1.86 1.26
C GLU A 93 -8.97 -0.53 1.99
N ILE A 94 -9.00 0.58 1.26
CA ILE A 94 -9.32 1.90 1.82
C ILE A 94 -10.77 1.89 2.33
N GLU A 95 -11.73 1.40 1.54
CA GLU A 95 -13.13 1.29 1.97
C GLU A 95 -13.27 0.42 3.23
N ASP A 96 -12.61 -0.73 3.26
CA ASP A 96 -12.59 -1.64 4.41
C ASP A 96 -12.01 -0.94 5.65
N LEU A 97 -10.89 -0.23 5.50
CA LEU A 97 -10.28 0.56 6.58
C LEU A 97 -11.23 1.65 7.10
N MET A 98 -11.92 2.38 6.22
CA MET A 98 -12.89 3.39 6.61
C MET A 98 -14.05 2.77 7.41
N GLN A 99 -14.50 1.58 7.04
CA GLN A 99 -15.53 0.86 7.77
C GLN A 99 -15.05 0.43 9.17
N ILE A 100 -13.82 -0.07 9.27
CA ILE A 100 -13.19 -0.40 10.56
C ILE A 100 -13.13 0.81 11.47
N MET A 101 -12.67 1.96 10.97
CA MET A 101 -12.60 3.20 11.74
C MET A 101 -13.99 3.65 12.23
N LYS A 102 -15.04 3.55 11.39
CA LYS A 102 -16.42 3.84 11.80
C LYS A 102 -16.90 2.92 12.91
N ASN A 103 -16.63 1.63 12.81
CA ASN A 103 -17.02 0.66 13.84
C ASN A 103 -16.31 0.96 15.18
N LEU A 104 -15.01 1.28 15.14
CA LEU A 104 -14.25 1.65 16.33
C LEU A 104 -14.78 2.93 16.97
N ALA A 105 -15.10 3.95 16.17
CA ALA A 105 -15.72 5.18 16.67
C ALA A 105 -17.10 4.91 17.30
N ALA A 106 -17.91 4.04 16.70
CA ALA A 106 -19.22 3.64 17.25
C ALA A 106 -19.10 2.88 18.58
N GLU A 107 -18.00 2.17 18.80
CA GLU A 107 -17.66 1.53 20.08
C GLU A 107 -17.10 2.53 21.12
N GLY A 108 -17.03 3.82 20.80
CA GLY A 108 -16.59 4.87 21.71
C GLY A 108 -15.08 5.17 21.67
N LYS A 109 -14.34 4.61 20.71
CA LYS A 109 -12.92 4.94 20.53
C LYS A 109 -12.77 6.34 19.93
N SER A 110 -11.78 7.09 20.39
CA SER A 110 -11.42 8.38 19.79
C SER A 110 -10.37 8.18 18.71
N ILE A 111 -10.58 8.74 17.52
CA ILE A 111 -9.69 8.55 16.37
C ILE A 111 -9.15 9.88 15.88
N LEU A 112 -7.82 9.99 15.77
CA LEU A 112 -7.14 11.05 15.04
C LEU A 112 -6.63 10.48 13.72
N PHE A 113 -7.23 10.90 12.62
CA PHE A 113 -6.86 10.49 11.27
C PHE A 113 -6.12 11.61 10.54
N ILE A 114 -4.87 11.33 10.17
CA ILE A 114 -4.02 12.25 9.42
C ILE A 114 -3.99 11.74 7.98
N SER A 115 -4.53 12.54 7.07
CA SER A 115 -4.52 12.24 5.63
C SER A 115 -4.50 13.55 4.85
N HIS A 116 -3.98 13.48 3.62
CA HIS A 116 -4.07 14.54 2.64
C HIS A 116 -5.06 14.21 1.50
N LYS A 117 -5.73 13.05 1.58
CA LYS A 117 -6.69 12.57 0.58
C LYS A 117 -8.11 12.95 1.00
N LEU A 118 -8.68 13.91 0.28
CA LEU A 118 -9.96 14.52 0.62
C LEU A 118 -11.12 13.52 0.69
N ASN A 119 -11.21 12.58 -0.25
CA ASN A 119 -12.28 11.58 -0.28
C ASN A 119 -12.30 10.73 1.00
N GLU A 120 -11.13 10.37 1.52
CA GLU A 120 -11.00 9.60 2.76
C GLU A 120 -11.47 10.41 3.96
N ILE A 121 -11.03 11.67 4.06
CA ILE A 121 -11.42 12.60 5.13
C ILE A 121 -12.93 12.75 5.16
N MET A 122 -13.55 13.03 4.01
CA MET A 122 -14.99 13.22 3.88
C MET A 122 -15.79 11.94 4.19
N ALA A 123 -15.19 10.76 4.01
CA ALA A 123 -15.87 9.48 4.22
C ALA A 123 -15.95 9.05 5.69
N VAL A 124 -14.98 9.46 6.54
CA VAL A 124 -14.80 8.89 7.89
C VAL A 124 -14.77 9.92 9.02
N ALA A 125 -14.33 11.14 8.77
CA ALA A 125 -14.14 12.11 9.84
C ALA A 125 -15.44 12.86 10.15
N ASP A 126 -15.71 13.13 11.43
CA ASP A 126 -16.78 14.05 11.84
C ASP A 126 -16.37 15.52 11.68
N ARG A 127 -15.07 15.78 11.88
CA ARG A 127 -14.45 17.12 11.94
C ARG A 127 -13.07 17.05 11.31
N CYS A 128 -12.69 18.09 10.57
CA CYS A 128 -11.38 18.19 9.93
C CYS A 128 -10.69 19.48 10.35
N THR A 129 -9.40 19.41 10.71
CA THR A 129 -8.57 20.59 10.97
C THR A 129 -7.47 20.67 9.94
N VAL A 130 -7.37 21.80 9.25
CA VAL A 130 -6.37 22.01 8.20
C VAL A 130 -5.16 22.75 8.77
N LEU A 131 -3.99 22.12 8.63
CA LEU A 131 -2.71 22.73 8.93
C LEU A 131 -2.03 23.18 7.62
N ARG A 132 -1.54 24.42 7.58
CA ARG A 132 -0.79 24.97 6.44
C ARG A 132 0.40 25.77 6.93
N LYS A 133 1.61 25.44 6.46
CA LYS A 133 2.87 26.10 6.87
C LYS A 133 3.03 26.16 8.40
N GLY A 134 2.71 25.07 9.09
CA GLY A 134 2.81 24.96 10.55
C GLY A 134 1.75 25.74 11.35
N LYS A 135 0.70 26.27 10.70
CA LYS A 135 -0.38 27.00 11.37
C LYS A 135 -1.73 26.33 11.12
N CYS A 136 -2.59 26.36 12.13
CA CYS A 136 -3.99 26.00 11.97
C CYS A 136 -4.70 27.06 11.11
N VAL A 137 -5.20 26.64 9.96
CA VAL A 137 -5.98 27.49 9.05
C VAL A 137 -7.44 27.54 9.51
N GLY A 138 -7.95 26.43 10.04
CA GLY A 138 -9.30 26.33 10.57
C GLY A 138 -9.72 24.88 10.82
N THR A 139 -10.84 24.74 11.52
CA THR A 139 -11.51 23.47 11.78
C THR A 139 -12.94 23.56 11.25
N VAL A 140 -13.36 22.53 10.53
CA VAL A 140 -14.70 22.45 9.92
C VAL A 140 -15.36 21.12 10.29
N GLU A 141 -16.69 21.11 10.34
CA GLU A 141 -17.45 19.85 10.38
C GLU A 141 -17.56 19.32 8.95
N THR A 142 -17.22 18.05 8.74
CA THR A 142 -17.17 17.44 7.39
C THR A 142 -18.54 17.45 6.70
N LYS A 143 -19.62 17.33 7.47
CA LYS A 143 -21.00 17.44 6.97
C LYS A 143 -21.37 18.84 6.42
N ASN A 144 -20.63 19.88 6.78
CA ASN A 144 -20.92 21.28 6.40
C ASN A 144 -19.89 21.86 5.43
N THR A 145 -19.04 21.04 4.82
CA THR A 145 -17.98 21.50 3.90
C THR A 145 -17.92 20.61 2.66
N SER A 146 -17.11 21.00 1.67
CA SER A 146 -16.84 20.20 0.47
C SER A 146 -15.36 19.88 0.31
N ALA A 147 -15.04 18.92 -0.57
CA ALA A 147 -13.67 18.60 -0.92
C ALA A 147 -12.93 19.81 -1.53
N GLU A 148 -13.62 20.63 -2.34
CA GLU A 148 -13.09 21.86 -2.94
C GLU A 148 -12.73 22.92 -1.89
N GLU A 149 -13.57 23.11 -0.89
CA GLU A 149 -13.33 24.05 0.21
C GLU A 149 -12.11 23.61 1.05
N LEU A 150 -12.09 22.35 1.46
CA LEU A 150 -10.95 21.75 2.18
C LEU A 150 -9.65 21.86 1.37
N SER A 151 -9.71 21.54 0.08
CA SER A 151 -8.58 21.70 -0.86
C SER A 151 -8.08 23.15 -0.89
N SER A 152 -9.01 24.10 -0.95
CA SER A 152 -8.69 25.53 -0.96
C SER A 152 -8.06 25.98 0.36
N MET A 153 -8.49 25.43 1.50
CA MET A 153 -7.85 25.66 2.81
C MET A 153 -6.41 25.12 2.82
N MET A 154 -6.20 23.90 2.30
CA MET A 154 -4.90 23.22 2.26
C MET A 154 -3.88 23.96 1.36
N VAL A 155 -4.30 24.35 0.15
CA VAL A 155 -3.40 24.96 -0.86
C VAL A 155 -3.34 26.49 -0.72
N GLY A 156 -4.41 27.12 -0.24
CA GLY A 156 -4.53 28.58 -0.11
C GLY A 156 -4.95 29.32 -1.39
N ARG A 157 -5.53 28.61 -2.35
CA ARG A 157 -6.13 29.16 -3.58
C ARG A 157 -7.27 28.25 -4.02
N ASN A 158 -8.20 28.78 -4.83
CA ASN A 158 -9.23 27.95 -5.44
C ASN A 158 -8.58 26.88 -6.33
N VAL A 159 -9.00 25.63 -6.15
CA VAL A 159 -8.50 24.49 -6.90
C VAL A 159 -9.59 24.00 -7.85
N SER A 160 -9.32 24.03 -9.15
CA SER A 160 -10.16 23.35 -10.14
C SER A 160 -9.67 21.92 -10.31
N PHE A 161 -10.56 20.94 -10.17
CA PHE A 161 -10.27 19.54 -10.46
C PHE A 161 -10.45 19.20 -11.95
N HIS A 162 -10.91 20.14 -12.77
CA HIS A 162 -11.02 19.94 -14.21
C HIS A 162 -9.70 20.24 -14.91
N VAL A 163 -9.16 19.25 -15.62
CA VAL A 163 -7.97 19.40 -16.44
C VAL A 163 -8.38 19.30 -17.91
N ASP A 164 -8.30 20.43 -18.62
CA ASP A 164 -8.52 20.47 -20.06
C ASP A 164 -7.35 19.80 -20.79
N LYS A 165 -7.51 18.51 -21.13
CA LYS A 165 -6.49 17.74 -21.87
C LYS A 165 -6.75 17.82 -23.36
N LYS A 166 -5.71 18.16 -24.15
CA LYS A 166 -5.73 18.00 -25.60
C LYS A 166 -5.65 16.51 -25.98
N PRO A 167 -6.14 16.11 -27.18
CA PRO A 167 -5.92 14.77 -27.69
C PRO A 167 -4.43 14.40 -27.71
N ALA A 168 -4.10 13.16 -27.36
CA ALA A 168 -2.72 12.68 -27.36
C ALA A 168 -2.26 12.32 -28.78
N GLU A 169 -0.98 12.57 -29.07
CA GLU A 169 -0.31 12.19 -30.31
C GLU A 169 0.91 11.29 -29.99
N PRO A 170 0.72 10.01 -29.65
CA PRO A 170 1.83 9.12 -29.30
C PRO A 170 2.73 8.83 -30.51
N GLY A 171 4.04 8.77 -30.28
CA GLY A 171 5.03 8.43 -31.29
C GLY A 171 5.21 6.91 -31.50
N ASP A 172 6.42 6.51 -31.88
CA ASP A 172 6.77 5.10 -32.14
C ASP A 172 6.71 4.24 -30.87
N VAL A 173 6.60 2.91 -31.05
CA VAL A 173 6.67 1.95 -29.95
C VAL A 173 8.06 1.97 -29.32
N VAL A 174 8.11 2.21 -28.00
CA VAL A 174 9.36 2.23 -27.21
C VAL A 174 9.52 0.99 -26.33
N LEU A 175 8.42 0.41 -25.85
CA LEU A 175 8.44 -0.86 -25.10
C LEU A 175 7.49 -1.84 -25.77
N GLU A 176 7.95 -3.05 -26.03
CA GLU A 176 7.14 -4.14 -26.56
C GLU A 176 7.34 -5.36 -25.66
N VAL A 177 6.24 -5.87 -25.12
CA VAL A 177 6.20 -7.08 -24.29
C VAL A 177 5.37 -8.10 -25.05
N GLU A 178 5.93 -9.27 -25.31
CA GLU A 178 5.26 -10.34 -26.04
C GLU A 178 5.27 -11.64 -25.25
N ASN A 179 4.08 -12.16 -24.97
CA ASN A 179 3.82 -13.44 -24.34
C ASN A 179 4.59 -13.67 -23.03
N LEU A 180 4.80 -12.58 -22.27
CA LEU A 180 5.62 -12.60 -21.06
C LEU A 180 4.94 -13.45 -19.99
N THR A 181 5.70 -14.40 -19.44
CA THR A 181 5.27 -15.28 -18.37
C THR A 181 6.32 -15.27 -17.27
N VAL A 182 5.89 -15.07 -16.03
CA VAL A 182 6.75 -15.04 -14.83
C VAL A 182 6.20 -16.04 -13.82
N ALA A 183 7.05 -16.94 -13.33
CA ALA A 183 6.66 -17.94 -12.36
C ALA A 183 6.40 -17.27 -10.99
N SER A 184 5.39 -17.73 -10.27
CA SER A 184 5.19 -17.27 -8.88
C SER A 184 6.21 -17.93 -7.96
N LYS A 185 6.71 -17.16 -6.98
CA LYS A 185 7.50 -17.69 -5.87
C LYS A 185 6.63 -18.28 -4.75
N LEU A 186 5.36 -17.88 -4.68
CA LEU A 186 4.45 -18.22 -3.58
C LEU A 186 3.60 -19.46 -3.88
N HIS A 187 3.27 -19.71 -5.14
CA HIS A 187 2.40 -20.81 -5.54
C HIS A 187 2.86 -21.50 -6.82
N LYS A 188 2.32 -22.69 -7.10
CA LYS A 188 2.69 -23.51 -8.26
C LYS A 188 2.29 -22.93 -9.61
N ASN A 189 1.37 -21.97 -9.64
CA ASN A 189 0.92 -21.31 -10.87
C ASN A 189 1.85 -20.15 -11.27
N ASP A 190 1.81 -19.75 -12.53
CA ASP A 190 2.53 -18.55 -13.01
C ASP A 190 1.86 -17.27 -12.44
N ALA A 191 2.66 -16.34 -11.90
CA ALA A 191 2.17 -15.04 -11.40
C ALA A 191 1.75 -14.12 -12.55
N VAL A 192 2.47 -14.19 -13.66
CA VAL A 192 2.13 -13.51 -14.92
C VAL A 192 2.01 -14.57 -16.00
N LYS A 193 0.91 -14.57 -16.75
CA LYS A 193 0.62 -15.60 -17.77
C LYS A 193 0.35 -14.97 -19.14
N ASN A 194 1.32 -15.13 -20.05
CA ASN A 194 1.18 -14.80 -21.46
C ASN A 194 0.72 -13.35 -21.74
N VAL A 195 1.29 -12.37 -21.03
CA VAL A 195 0.92 -10.96 -21.16
C VAL A 195 1.65 -10.32 -22.34
N SER A 196 0.90 -9.61 -23.19
CA SER A 196 1.44 -8.87 -24.34
C SER A 196 0.87 -7.46 -24.41
N PHE A 197 1.73 -6.46 -24.57
CA PHE A 197 1.33 -5.07 -24.80
C PHE A 197 2.48 -4.24 -25.38
N LYS A 198 2.14 -3.05 -25.89
CA LYS A 198 3.12 -2.09 -26.42
C LYS A 198 2.90 -0.73 -25.74
N VAL A 199 3.98 -0.01 -25.49
CA VAL A 199 3.97 1.37 -24.99
C VAL A 199 4.65 2.26 -26.02
N ARG A 200 4.00 3.36 -26.39
CA ARG A 200 4.50 4.33 -27.37
C ARG A 200 5.19 5.52 -26.72
N LYS A 201 6.04 6.20 -27.48
CA LYS A 201 6.70 7.43 -27.04
C LYS A 201 5.66 8.49 -26.68
N GLY A 202 5.77 9.06 -25.49
CA GLY A 202 4.83 10.06 -24.98
C GLY A 202 3.55 9.48 -24.38
N GLU A 203 3.40 8.15 -24.36
CA GLU A 203 2.28 7.47 -23.71
C GLU A 203 2.58 7.21 -22.23
N ILE A 204 1.56 7.34 -21.39
CA ILE A 204 1.57 6.87 -19.99
C ILE A 204 0.63 5.67 -19.93
N VAL A 205 1.20 4.47 -19.85
CA VAL A 205 0.42 3.23 -19.73
C VAL A 205 0.31 2.87 -18.26
N CYS A 206 -0.94 2.65 -17.81
CA CYS A 206 -1.24 2.22 -16.46
C CYS A 206 -1.67 0.76 -16.48
N ILE A 207 -0.98 -0.07 -15.71
CA ILE A 207 -1.40 -1.45 -15.43
C ILE A 207 -2.05 -1.43 -14.05
N ALA A 208 -3.34 -1.70 -14.00
CA ALA A 208 -4.12 -1.67 -12.77
C ALA A 208 -4.60 -3.09 -12.42
N GLY A 209 -4.61 -3.38 -11.13
CA GLY A 209 -5.12 -4.62 -10.56
C GLY A 209 -5.09 -4.52 -9.03
N ILE A 210 -5.73 -5.48 -8.36
CA ILE A 210 -5.63 -5.65 -6.91
C ILE A 210 -4.31 -6.34 -6.53
N ASP A 211 -3.89 -6.19 -5.28
CA ASP A 211 -2.68 -6.81 -4.76
C ASP A 211 -2.67 -8.34 -4.98
N GLY A 212 -1.50 -8.90 -5.29
CA GLY A 212 -1.33 -10.32 -5.62
C GLY A 212 -1.69 -10.73 -7.05
N ASN A 213 -2.12 -9.82 -7.93
CA ASN A 213 -2.43 -10.13 -9.34
C ASN A 213 -1.22 -10.13 -10.29
N GLY A 214 0.01 -10.11 -9.77
CA GLY A 214 1.22 -10.24 -10.57
C GLY A 214 1.77 -8.93 -11.12
N GLN A 215 1.33 -7.75 -10.64
CA GLN A 215 1.83 -6.45 -11.13
C GLN A 215 3.32 -6.29 -10.84
N THR A 216 3.74 -6.64 -9.63
CA THR A 216 5.14 -6.56 -9.19
C THR A 216 6.00 -7.52 -9.99
N GLU A 217 5.56 -8.77 -10.15
CA GLU A 217 6.22 -9.80 -10.95
C GLU A 217 6.31 -9.40 -12.43
N LEU A 218 5.28 -8.75 -12.97
CA LEU A 218 5.28 -8.23 -14.33
C LEU A 218 6.35 -7.15 -14.49
N VAL A 219 6.38 -6.17 -13.58
CA VAL A 219 7.38 -5.10 -13.59
C VAL A 219 8.78 -5.68 -13.39
N TYR A 220 8.96 -6.67 -12.52
CA TYR A 220 10.24 -7.33 -12.28
C TYR A 220 10.72 -8.14 -13.49
N GLY A 221 9.82 -8.83 -14.19
CA GLY A 221 10.14 -9.50 -15.45
C GLY A 221 10.55 -8.52 -16.57
N ILE A 222 9.86 -7.37 -16.67
CA ILE A 222 10.16 -6.31 -17.65
C ILE A 222 11.48 -5.61 -17.32
N THR A 223 11.78 -5.39 -16.05
CA THR A 223 13.00 -4.68 -15.61
C THR A 223 14.21 -5.61 -15.46
N GLY A 224 13.99 -6.93 -15.47
CA GLY A 224 15.03 -7.95 -15.32
C GLY A 224 15.43 -8.22 -13.86
N LEU A 225 14.66 -7.74 -12.89
CA LEU A 225 14.80 -8.07 -11.47
C LEU A 225 14.39 -9.52 -11.18
N GLU A 226 13.50 -10.07 -12.00
CA GLU A 226 13.17 -11.50 -12.02
C GLU A 226 13.30 -12.08 -13.41
N HIS A 227 13.61 -13.38 -13.47
CA HIS A 227 13.72 -14.09 -14.73
C HIS A 227 12.34 -14.46 -15.26
N ALA A 228 12.04 -14.03 -16.49
CA ALA A 228 10.89 -14.52 -17.23
C ALA A 228 11.05 -16.01 -17.55
N LYS A 229 9.96 -16.78 -17.37
CA LYS A 229 9.87 -18.20 -17.77
C LYS A 229 9.78 -18.33 -19.29
N SER A 230 9.06 -17.42 -19.94
CA SER A 230 8.95 -17.34 -21.40
C SER A 230 8.49 -15.94 -21.85
N GLY A 231 8.53 -15.71 -23.16
CA GLY A 231 8.16 -14.42 -23.78
C GLY A 231 9.38 -13.58 -24.13
N SER A 232 9.14 -12.36 -24.63
CA SER A 232 10.20 -11.42 -24.96
C SER A 232 9.86 -9.99 -24.53
N VAL A 233 10.90 -9.20 -24.29
CA VAL A 233 10.81 -7.77 -23.96
C VAL A 233 11.78 -7.02 -24.86
N LYS A 234 11.27 -6.06 -25.64
CA LYS A 234 12.08 -5.16 -26.47
C LYS A 234 11.96 -3.73 -25.99
N LEU A 235 13.09 -3.02 -25.97
CA LEU A 235 13.19 -1.60 -25.66
C LEU A 235 13.79 -0.87 -26.86
N ASN A 236 13.07 0.10 -27.41
CA ASN A 236 13.44 0.83 -28.63
C ASN A 236 13.80 -0.11 -29.79
N GLY A 237 13.02 -1.18 -29.96
CA GLY A 237 13.23 -2.21 -30.99
C GLY A 237 14.34 -3.22 -30.69
N VAL A 238 15.11 -3.06 -29.62
CA VAL A 238 16.19 -3.98 -29.24
C VAL A 238 15.67 -5.00 -28.23
N ASP A 239 15.87 -6.29 -28.51
CA ASP A 239 15.56 -7.36 -27.56
C ASP A 239 16.46 -7.27 -26.32
N ILE A 240 15.81 -7.11 -25.15
CA ILE A 240 16.45 -7.03 -23.85
C ILE A 240 16.07 -8.20 -22.94
N THR A 241 15.38 -9.23 -23.44
CA THR A 241 14.83 -10.36 -22.66
C THR A 241 15.88 -11.01 -21.75
N HIS A 242 17.12 -11.15 -22.23
CA HIS A 242 18.25 -11.70 -21.48
C HIS A 242 19.35 -10.68 -21.18
N ALA A 243 19.09 -9.38 -21.39
CA ALA A 243 20.03 -8.32 -21.06
C ALA A 243 20.14 -8.16 -19.53
N SER A 244 21.36 -7.91 -19.04
CA SER A 244 21.59 -7.59 -17.64
C SER A 244 20.85 -6.33 -17.21
N ILE A 245 20.51 -6.22 -15.92
CA ILE A 245 19.85 -5.05 -15.34
C ILE A 245 20.60 -3.76 -15.69
N ARG A 246 21.94 -3.78 -15.58
CA ARG A 246 22.79 -2.65 -15.97
C ARG A 246 22.61 -2.24 -17.43
N LYS A 247 22.55 -3.21 -18.36
CA LYS A 247 22.34 -2.92 -19.78
C LYS A 247 20.96 -2.33 -20.02
N ARG A 248 19.91 -2.88 -19.39
CA ARG A 248 18.55 -2.31 -19.47
C ARG A 248 18.51 -0.87 -18.98
N ASN A 249 19.18 -0.58 -17.86
CA ASN A 249 19.23 0.76 -17.29
C ASN A 249 19.91 1.78 -18.20
N ILE A 250 21.11 1.45 -18.70
CA ILE A 250 21.86 2.34 -19.60
C ILE A 250 21.13 2.54 -20.95
N SER A 251 20.31 1.57 -21.39
CA SER A 251 19.45 1.70 -22.57
C SER A 251 18.21 2.59 -22.36
N GLY A 252 18.08 3.25 -21.20
CA GLY A 252 17.01 4.22 -20.92
C GLY A 252 15.83 3.68 -20.12
N MET A 253 15.95 2.50 -19.50
CA MET A 253 14.94 1.97 -18.57
C MET A 253 15.26 2.37 -17.13
N SER A 254 14.26 2.80 -16.36
CA SER A 254 14.40 3.02 -14.92
C SER A 254 13.25 2.37 -14.19
N HIS A 255 13.52 1.88 -12.99
CA HIS A 255 12.52 1.27 -12.12
C HIS A 255 12.49 2.06 -10.80
N ILE A 256 11.29 2.44 -10.39
CA ILE A 256 11.02 3.01 -9.07
C ILE A 256 10.29 1.93 -8.30
N PRO A 257 10.85 1.40 -7.20
CA PRO A 257 10.21 0.36 -6.43
C PRO A 257 8.99 0.91 -5.68
N GLU A 258 8.06 0.00 -5.39
CA GLU A 258 6.89 0.27 -4.54
C GLU A 258 7.33 0.72 -3.15
N ASP A 259 8.16 -0.09 -2.48
CA ASP A 259 8.80 0.29 -1.22
C ASP A 259 10.13 1.03 -1.47
N ARG A 260 10.04 2.36 -1.48
CA ARG A 260 11.19 3.23 -1.67
C ARG A 260 12.14 3.24 -0.48
N HIS A 261 11.68 2.97 0.74
CA HIS A 261 12.54 2.95 1.91
C HIS A 261 13.41 1.69 1.91
N LYS A 262 12.81 0.54 1.62
CA LYS A 262 13.51 -0.74 1.58
C LYS A 262 14.39 -0.90 0.35
N HIS A 263 13.92 -0.48 -0.81
CA HIS A 263 14.59 -0.77 -2.10
C HIS A 263 15.11 0.46 -2.84
N GLY A 264 14.53 1.64 -2.60
CA GLY A 264 14.80 2.85 -3.37
C GLY A 264 15.81 3.82 -2.76
N LEU A 265 16.13 3.65 -1.48
CA LEU A 265 16.96 4.57 -0.69
C LEU A 265 18.00 3.77 0.09
N VAL A 266 19.21 4.34 0.20
CA VAL A 266 20.19 3.90 1.19
C VAL A 266 20.00 4.83 2.38
N LEU A 267 19.36 4.32 3.43
CA LEU A 267 19.14 5.05 4.67
C LEU A 267 20.30 4.72 5.64
N ASP A 268 20.77 5.75 6.36
CA ASP A 268 21.86 5.66 7.33
C ASP A 268 21.47 4.91 8.62
#